data_AF-X0Z9V1-F1
#
_entry.id   AF-X0Z9V1-F1
#
_cell.length_a   1.000
_cell.length_b   1.000
_cell.length_c   1.000
_cell.angle_alpha   90.00
_cell.angle_beta   90.00
_cell.angle_gamma   90.00
#
_symmetry.space_group_name_H-M   'P 1'
#
loop_
_entity.id
_entity.type
_entity.pdbx_description
1 polymer ?
#
loop_
_entity_poly.entity_id
_entity_poly.type
_entity_poly.pdbx_seq_one_letter_code
_entity_poly.pdbx_strand_id
1 'polypeptide(L)'
;IYTVNGAWSTTNSCPWVMAHLGFDFALVNNSKVLAAAPGQVSHIRLMDWGNETENRYMIGVNIRFNDSVYVNYGFEPWTIDINDHEHQQRLINVSVGDWVEFGQEIGRFLQIGHGAHIHFDVIEDDVRTRLDRYYSSAGYDRMMDLVHIWHPEWPYLCYDENTPLDYVNTTFSSKAQIYTVINAYSNTTDCPWSYVHERFDFFFTLNQRFYSAAPGQVKAIYVIDRGSGLNRYAVNITIQFNSEIQCEYILELYTDNLSDIMTQLSKIYITEGEWVMLGWGIGDFH
;
A
#
# COMPACT_ATOMS: atom_id res chain seq x y z
N ILE A 1 -3.94 19.61 5.13
CA ILE A 1 -4.15 18.17 4.82
C ILE A 1 -4.78 17.55 6.05
N TYR A 2 -5.88 16.82 5.91
CA TYR A 2 -6.54 16.13 7.04
C TYR A 2 -6.53 14.60 6.90
N THR A 3 -6.08 14.07 5.77
CA THR A 3 -5.69 12.66 5.58
C THR A 3 -4.93 12.51 4.25
N VAL A 4 -4.26 11.37 4.09
CA VAL A 4 -3.76 10.86 2.80
C VAL A 4 -4.68 9.71 2.41
N ASN A 5 -5.35 9.77 1.25
CA ASN A 5 -6.33 8.73 0.88
C ASN A 5 -5.69 7.53 0.16
N GLY A 6 -4.59 7.78 -0.55
CA GLY A 6 -3.86 6.79 -1.31
C GLY A 6 -2.47 7.33 -1.62
N ALA A 7 -1.49 6.43 -1.62
CA ALA A 7 -0.13 6.74 -2.05
C ALA A 7 0.15 6.02 -3.38
N TRP A 8 1.39 6.01 -3.84
CA TRP A 8 1.68 5.48 -5.18
C TRP A 8 1.70 3.94 -5.16
N SER A 9 1.03 3.30 -6.11
CA SER A 9 1.11 1.86 -6.37
C SER A 9 0.85 1.47 -7.82
N THR A 10 1.53 0.43 -8.30
CA THR A 10 1.22 -0.26 -9.57
C THR A 10 0.44 -1.56 -9.34
N THR A 11 0.22 -1.93 -8.08
CA THR A 11 -0.42 -3.19 -7.70
C THR A 11 -1.59 -2.94 -6.75
N ASN A 12 -2.43 -3.96 -6.55
CA ASN A 12 -3.44 -3.95 -5.50
C ASN A 12 -2.87 -4.42 -4.15
N SER A 13 -1.58 -4.75 -4.09
CA SER A 13 -0.86 -5.20 -2.89
C SER A 13 -0.35 -4.00 -2.08
N CYS A 14 -1.24 -3.05 -1.83
CA CYS A 14 -1.01 -1.79 -1.14
C CYS A 14 -2.17 -1.49 -0.18
N PRO A 15 -2.00 -0.64 0.85
CA PRO A 15 -3.03 -0.44 1.89
C PRO A 15 -4.41 0.01 1.38
N TRP A 16 -4.46 0.69 0.24
CA TRP A 16 -5.71 1.13 -0.42
C TRP A 16 -6.24 0.15 -1.48
N VAL A 17 -5.63 -1.03 -1.62
CA VAL A 17 -6.12 -2.20 -2.39
C VAL A 17 -6.45 -1.91 -3.86
N MET A 18 -5.83 -0.89 -4.45
CA MET A 18 -5.97 -0.57 -5.88
C MET A 18 -4.67 0.04 -6.41
N ALA A 19 -4.36 -0.21 -7.68
CA ALA A 19 -3.31 0.55 -8.35
C ALA A 19 -3.66 2.04 -8.35
N HIS A 20 -2.71 2.88 -7.93
CA HIS A 20 -2.89 4.31 -7.78
C HIS A 20 -1.61 5.04 -8.17
N LEU A 21 -1.59 5.71 -9.32
CA LEU A 21 -0.36 6.23 -9.91
C LEU A 21 -0.01 7.65 -9.43
N GLY A 22 -0.29 7.96 -8.17
CA GLY A 22 -0.07 9.29 -7.58
C GLY A 22 -0.21 9.28 -6.06
N PHE A 23 -0.49 10.44 -5.50
CA PHE A 23 -0.67 10.65 -4.07
C PHE A 23 -1.89 11.53 -3.83
N ASP A 24 -2.81 11.06 -3.01
CA ASP A 24 -4.07 11.75 -2.77
C ASP A 24 -4.04 12.45 -1.43
N PHE A 25 -3.93 13.78 -1.46
CA PHE A 25 -3.98 14.61 -0.27
C PHE A 25 -5.39 15.15 -0.07
N ALA A 26 -6.06 14.75 1.01
CA ALA A 26 -7.34 15.34 1.36
C ALA A 26 -7.10 16.69 2.06
N LEU A 27 -7.59 17.78 1.45
CA LEU A 27 -7.37 19.15 1.91
C LEU A 27 -8.67 19.75 2.43
N VAL A 28 -8.57 20.58 3.46
CA VAL A 28 -9.70 21.40 3.92
C VAL A 28 -10.04 22.42 2.82
N ASN A 29 -11.33 22.71 2.63
CA ASN A 29 -11.78 23.72 1.69
C ASN A 29 -10.97 25.03 1.81
N ASN A 30 -10.65 25.65 0.67
CA ASN A 30 -9.84 26.87 0.52
C ASN A 30 -8.38 26.76 1.01
N SER A 31 -7.86 25.54 1.19
CA SER A 31 -6.43 25.32 1.44
C SER A 31 -5.60 25.82 0.25
N LYS A 32 -4.43 26.38 0.56
CA LYS A 32 -3.42 26.74 -0.44
C LYS A 32 -2.83 25.48 -1.05
N VAL A 33 -2.73 25.45 -2.38
CA VAL A 33 -1.94 24.45 -3.11
C VAL A 33 -0.69 25.16 -3.61
N LEU A 34 0.48 24.62 -3.26
CA LEU A 34 1.78 25.21 -3.55
C LEU A 34 2.52 24.36 -4.58
N ALA A 35 3.31 25.00 -5.43
CA ALA A 35 4.20 24.31 -6.35
C ALA A 35 5.28 23.54 -5.58
N ALA A 36 5.29 22.21 -5.73
CA ALA A 36 6.28 21.29 -5.16
C ALA A 36 7.64 21.33 -5.89
N ALA A 37 7.72 21.99 -7.05
CA ALA A 37 8.95 22.17 -7.82
C ALA A 37 8.86 23.48 -8.63
N PRO A 38 10.00 24.15 -8.91
CA PRO A 38 10.01 25.25 -9.86
C PRO A 38 9.76 24.73 -11.29
N GLY A 39 9.25 25.57 -12.18
CA GLY A 39 9.04 25.16 -13.57
C GLY A 39 8.11 26.07 -14.33
N GLN A 40 7.74 25.66 -15.55
CA GLN A 40 6.76 26.38 -16.36
C GLN A 40 5.41 25.64 -16.33
N VAL A 41 4.32 26.37 -16.11
CA VAL A 41 2.97 25.82 -16.26
C VAL A 41 2.74 25.48 -17.73
N SER A 42 2.71 24.19 -18.03
CA SER A 42 2.59 23.69 -19.41
C SER A 42 1.13 23.49 -19.82
N HIS A 43 0.27 23.10 -18.88
CA HIS A 43 -1.14 22.83 -19.13
C HIS A 43 -1.99 23.17 -17.91
N ILE A 44 -3.18 23.68 -18.17
CA ILE A 44 -4.31 23.74 -17.24
C ILE A 44 -5.50 23.18 -18.01
N ARG A 45 -6.02 22.03 -17.60
CA ARG A 45 -7.06 21.31 -18.35
C ARG A 45 -8.22 20.91 -17.47
N LEU A 46 -9.43 21.12 -17.99
CA LEU A 46 -10.61 20.38 -17.56
C LEU A 46 -10.39 18.91 -17.88
N MET A 47 -10.66 18.04 -16.91
CA MET A 47 -10.81 16.61 -17.12
C MET A 47 -12.26 16.24 -16.81
N ASP A 48 -12.89 15.50 -17.72
CA ASP A 48 -14.25 14.95 -17.59
C ASP A 48 -14.16 13.42 -17.71
N TRP A 49 -14.38 12.71 -16.60
CA TRP A 49 -14.34 11.25 -16.52
C TRP A 49 -15.65 10.57 -16.94
N GLY A 50 -16.64 11.35 -17.40
CA GLY A 50 -17.90 10.85 -17.93
C GLY A 50 -19.04 10.77 -16.91
N ASN A 51 -20.26 10.63 -17.44
CA ASN A 51 -21.51 10.70 -16.67
C ASN A 51 -21.68 9.62 -15.58
N GLU A 52 -20.88 8.55 -15.62
CA GLU A 52 -21.02 7.39 -14.72
C GLU A 52 -20.13 7.51 -13.46
N THR A 53 -19.39 8.60 -13.32
CA THR A 53 -18.43 8.80 -12.22
C THR A 53 -18.92 9.86 -11.23
N GLU A 54 -18.79 9.59 -9.93
CA GLU A 54 -19.14 10.56 -8.88
C GLU A 54 -18.18 11.76 -8.84
N ASN A 55 -16.93 11.53 -9.26
CA ASN A 55 -15.89 12.53 -9.39
C ASN A 55 -15.62 12.83 -10.88
N ARG A 56 -16.63 13.35 -11.55
CA ARG A 56 -16.62 13.54 -12.99
C ARG A 56 -15.67 14.65 -13.41
N TYR A 57 -15.79 15.82 -12.76
CA TYR A 57 -15.08 17.02 -13.20
C TYR A 57 -13.95 17.39 -12.26
N MET A 58 -12.77 17.61 -12.83
CA MET A 58 -11.57 18.03 -12.11
C MET A 58 -10.67 18.90 -12.99
N ILE A 59 -9.67 19.54 -12.37
CA ILE A 59 -8.71 20.39 -13.08
C ILE A 59 -7.30 19.85 -12.91
N GLY A 60 -6.63 19.52 -14.01
CA GLY A 60 -5.21 19.22 -14.00
C GLY A 60 -4.38 20.48 -14.23
N VAL A 61 -3.43 20.76 -13.33
CA VAL A 61 -2.36 21.75 -13.53
C VAL A 61 -1.04 21.00 -13.70
N ASN A 62 -0.33 21.19 -14.81
CA ASN A 62 0.96 20.56 -15.06
C ASN A 62 2.09 21.60 -15.01
N ILE A 63 3.05 21.41 -14.10
CA ILE A 63 4.27 22.21 -14.01
C ILE A 63 5.42 21.40 -14.59
N ARG A 64 5.96 21.84 -15.73
CA ARG A 64 7.12 21.24 -16.37
C ARG A 64 8.40 21.68 -15.65
N PHE A 65 9.09 20.73 -15.04
CA PHE A 65 10.37 20.95 -14.36
C PHE A 65 11.53 20.95 -15.36
N ASN A 66 11.52 20.00 -16.31
CA ASN A 66 12.48 19.92 -17.42
C ASN A 66 11.84 19.25 -18.65
N ASP A 67 12.62 18.89 -19.68
CA ASP A 67 12.09 18.36 -20.94
C ASP A 67 11.33 17.03 -20.78
N SER A 68 11.72 16.18 -19.82
CA SER A 68 11.13 14.86 -19.59
C SER A 68 10.24 14.78 -18.35
N VAL A 69 10.40 15.70 -17.38
CA VAL A 69 9.74 15.62 -16.07
C VAL A 69 8.76 16.77 -15.87
N TYR A 70 7.52 16.41 -15.51
CA TYR A 70 6.51 17.36 -15.03
C TYR A 70 5.74 16.83 -13.83
N VAL A 71 5.28 17.77 -13.00
CA VAL A 71 4.47 17.50 -11.81
C VAL A 71 3.03 17.86 -12.13
N ASN A 72 2.11 16.95 -11.82
CA ASN A 72 0.67 17.13 -12.00
C ASN A 72 -0.02 17.39 -10.66
N TYR A 73 -0.97 18.32 -10.68
CA TYR A 73 -1.91 18.57 -9.59
C TYR A 73 -3.32 18.40 -10.17
N GLY A 74 -3.95 17.27 -9.87
CA GLY A 74 -5.38 17.06 -10.07
C GLY A 74 -6.15 17.71 -8.93
N PHE A 75 -6.84 18.80 -9.19
CA PHE A 75 -7.80 19.40 -8.27
C PHE A 75 -9.12 18.67 -8.42
N GLU A 76 -9.40 17.74 -7.50
CA GLU A 76 -10.54 16.83 -7.55
C GLU A 76 -11.57 17.23 -6.48
N PRO A 77 -12.52 18.14 -6.80
CA PRO A 77 -13.53 18.59 -5.85
C PRO A 77 -14.55 17.50 -5.50
N TRP A 78 -14.57 16.37 -6.23
CA TRP A 78 -15.51 15.27 -6.09
C TRP A 78 -16.95 15.70 -6.38
N THR A 79 -17.21 16.06 -7.64
CA THR A 79 -18.48 16.60 -8.11
C THR A 79 -18.89 16.08 -9.50
N ILE A 80 -20.19 16.13 -9.76
CA ILE A 80 -20.82 15.90 -11.07
C ILE A 80 -21.39 17.19 -11.67
N ASP A 81 -21.28 18.33 -10.98
CA ASP A 81 -21.76 19.64 -11.45
C ASP A 81 -20.62 20.41 -12.14
N ILE A 82 -20.85 20.82 -13.38
CA ILE A 82 -19.88 21.60 -14.16
C ILE A 82 -19.63 22.98 -13.53
N ASN A 83 -20.59 23.54 -12.79
CA ASN A 83 -20.44 24.83 -12.12
C ASN A 83 -19.37 24.77 -11.02
N ASP A 84 -19.23 23.63 -10.34
CA ASP A 84 -18.19 23.41 -9.33
C ASP A 84 -16.81 23.34 -9.98
N HIS A 85 -16.69 22.73 -11.16
CA HIS A 85 -15.46 22.78 -11.94
C HIS A 85 -15.11 24.21 -12.35
N GLU A 86 -16.06 24.98 -12.89
CA GLU A 86 -15.81 26.37 -13.27
C GLU A 86 -15.41 27.21 -12.04
N HIS A 87 -15.95 26.89 -10.86
CA HIS A 87 -15.54 27.50 -9.61
C HIS A 87 -14.11 27.12 -9.24
N GLN A 88 -13.75 25.84 -9.26
CA GLN A 88 -12.38 25.39 -9.05
C GLN A 88 -11.40 26.03 -10.04
N GLN A 89 -11.81 26.28 -11.28
CA GLN A 89 -10.99 26.92 -12.31
C GLN A 89 -10.65 28.36 -11.96
N ARG A 90 -11.62 29.12 -11.44
CA ARG A 90 -11.42 30.50 -10.96
C ARG A 90 -10.50 30.59 -9.75
N LEU A 91 -10.28 29.49 -9.05
CA LEU A 91 -9.38 29.41 -7.89
C LEU A 91 -7.94 29.05 -8.26
N ILE A 92 -7.64 28.80 -9.55
CA ILE A 92 -6.28 28.61 -10.03
C ILE A 92 -5.64 29.99 -10.28
N ASN A 93 -4.49 30.23 -9.66
CA ASN A 93 -3.83 31.54 -9.62
C ASN A 93 -2.70 31.71 -10.66
N VAL A 94 -2.51 30.71 -11.52
CA VAL A 94 -1.48 30.67 -12.56
C VAL A 94 -2.12 30.41 -13.92
N SER A 95 -1.41 30.79 -14.97
CA SER A 95 -1.79 30.59 -16.37
C SER A 95 -0.76 29.71 -17.11
N VAL A 96 -1.19 29.07 -18.19
CA VAL A 96 -0.27 28.36 -19.08
C VAL A 96 0.78 29.34 -19.61
N GLY A 97 2.05 28.95 -19.51
CA GLY A 97 3.22 29.76 -19.87
C GLY A 97 3.89 30.44 -18.68
N ASP A 98 3.22 30.56 -17.53
CA ASP A 98 3.79 31.17 -16.32
C ASP A 98 4.94 30.32 -15.77
N TRP A 99 5.98 30.99 -15.29
CA TRP A 99 7.02 30.37 -14.47
C TRP A 99 6.64 30.45 -13.00
N VAL A 100 6.83 29.35 -12.28
CA VAL A 100 6.55 29.24 -10.85
C VAL A 100 7.79 28.82 -10.08
N GLU A 101 7.91 29.32 -8.85
CA GLU A 101 8.96 28.94 -7.92
C GLU A 101 8.49 27.86 -6.93
N PHE A 102 9.44 27.13 -6.34
CA PHE A 102 9.14 26.21 -5.25
C PHE A 102 8.41 26.94 -4.11
N GLY A 103 7.27 26.39 -3.68
CA GLY A 103 6.44 26.96 -2.61
C GLY A 103 5.51 28.10 -3.06
N GLN A 104 5.54 28.51 -4.33
CA GLN A 104 4.61 29.49 -4.87
C GLN A 104 3.17 28.94 -4.84
N GLU A 105 2.20 29.76 -4.43
CA GLU A 105 0.78 29.40 -4.47
C GLU A 105 0.30 29.33 -5.92
N ILE A 106 -0.17 28.15 -6.34
CA ILE A 106 -0.69 27.90 -7.69
C ILE A 106 -2.23 27.93 -7.75
N GLY A 107 -2.88 27.84 -6.60
CA GLY A 107 -4.33 27.94 -6.49
C GLY A 107 -4.86 27.62 -5.10
N ARG A 108 -6.19 27.64 -4.99
CA ARG A 108 -6.95 27.21 -3.81
C ARG A 108 -7.77 25.97 -4.12
N PHE A 109 -7.84 25.06 -3.16
CA PHE A 109 -8.64 23.85 -3.29
C PHE A 109 -10.11 24.10 -2.95
N LEU A 110 -11.03 23.62 -3.79
CA LEU A 110 -12.47 23.61 -3.56
C LEU A 110 -12.88 22.20 -3.11
N GLN A 111 -13.39 22.08 -1.89
CA GLN A 111 -13.90 20.82 -1.36
C GLN A 111 -15.43 20.78 -1.50
N ILE A 112 -15.95 19.86 -2.32
CA ILE A 112 -17.40 19.64 -2.49
C ILE A 112 -17.83 18.31 -1.88
N GLY A 113 -17.35 17.20 -2.45
CA GLY A 113 -17.69 15.85 -1.98
C GLY A 113 -16.76 15.31 -0.89
N HIS A 114 -17.17 14.21 -0.25
CA HIS A 114 -16.37 13.56 0.81
C HIS A 114 -15.06 12.98 0.30
N GLY A 115 -15.00 12.57 -0.97
CA GLY A 115 -13.78 12.08 -1.62
C GLY A 115 -12.87 13.18 -2.14
N ALA A 116 -13.17 14.46 -1.93
CA ALA A 116 -12.42 15.55 -2.53
C ALA A 116 -10.97 15.62 -2.03
N HIS A 117 -10.02 15.70 -2.97
CA HIS A 117 -8.59 15.70 -2.68
C HIS A 117 -7.77 16.40 -3.78
N ILE A 118 -6.46 16.56 -3.54
CA ILE A 118 -5.48 16.85 -4.60
C ILE A 118 -4.80 15.54 -4.97
N HIS A 119 -4.96 15.10 -6.22
CA HIS A 119 -4.17 14.02 -6.80
C HIS A 119 -2.84 14.59 -7.28
N PHE A 120 -1.74 14.12 -6.70
CA PHE A 120 -0.39 14.60 -6.98
C PHE A 120 0.46 13.49 -7.59
N ASP A 121 0.96 13.69 -8.81
CA ASP A 121 1.82 12.71 -9.48
C ASP A 121 3.03 13.37 -10.14
N VAL A 122 4.08 12.58 -10.35
CA VAL A 122 5.25 12.95 -11.14
C VAL A 122 5.26 12.09 -12.39
N ILE A 123 5.39 12.73 -13.54
CA ILE A 123 5.41 12.08 -14.84
C ILE A 123 6.78 12.33 -15.47
N GLU A 124 7.47 11.24 -15.80
CA GLU A 124 8.77 11.20 -16.46
C GLU A 124 8.62 10.48 -17.79
N ASP A 125 8.98 11.12 -18.89
CA ASP A 125 8.86 10.56 -20.25
C ASP A 125 7.44 10.03 -20.55
N ASP A 126 6.43 10.81 -20.17
CA ASP A 126 4.99 10.49 -20.28
C ASP A 126 4.52 9.27 -19.45
N VAL A 127 5.37 8.77 -18.54
CA VAL A 127 5.04 7.67 -17.61
C VAL A 127 4.93 8.19 -16.18
N ARG A 128 3.80 7.90 -15.52
CA ARG A 128 3.64 8.16 -14.08
C ARG A 128 4.60 7.29 -13.29
N THR A 129 5.50 7.91 -12.54
CA THR A 129 6.55 7.22 -11.80
C THR A 129 6.39 7.40 -10.30
N ARG A 130 6.97 6.47 -9.54
CA ARG A 130 7.07 6.56 -8.09
C ARG A 130 7.74 7.88 -7.65
N LEU A 131 7.15 8.51 -6.65
CA LEU A 131 7.53 9.85 -6.17
C LEU A 131 8.82 9.82 -5.34
N ASP A 132 9.06 8.70 -4.66
CA ASP A 132 10.25 8.48 -3.82
C ASP A 132 11.57 8.61 -4.58
N ARG A 133 11.60 8.34 -5.90
CA ARG A 133 12.75 8.60 -6.79
C ARG A 133 13.21 10.07 -6.79
N TYR A 134 12.30 11.00 -6.48
CA TYR A 134 12.58 12.44 -6.48
C TYR A 134 12.82 12.99 -5.07
N TYR A 135 12.67 12.18 -4.04
CA TYR A 135 12.92 12.61 -2.67
C TYR A 135 14.39 12.45 -2.30
N SER A 136 14.92 13.46 -1.61
CA SER A 136 16.09 13.23 -0.75
C SER A 136 15.68 12.35 0.43
N SER A 137 16.64 11.71 1.11
CA SER A 137 16.33 10.92 2.31
C SER A 137 15.52 11.72 3.34
N ALA A 138 15.90 12.97 3.59
CA ALA A 138 15.15 13.84 4.50
C ALA A 138 13.75 14.23 3.97
N GLY A 139 13.56 14.28 2.65
CA GLY A 139 12.25 14.49 2.04
C GLY A 139 11.35 13.25 2.19
N TYR A 140 11.92 12.07 1.98
CA TYR A 140 11.24 10.79 2.19
C TYR A 140 10.80 10.64 3.64
N ASP A 141 11.70 10.88 4.60
CA ASP A 141 11.39 10.77 6.04
C ASP A 141 10.25 11.72 6.44
N ARG A 142 10.27 12.98 5.98
CA ARG A 142 9.18 13.93 6.26
C ARG A 142 7.85 13.50 5.65
N MET A 143 7.88 12.90 4.47
CA MET A 143 6.68 12.43 3.80
C MET A 143 6.11 11.19 4.51
N MET A 144 6.97 10.26 4.95
CA MET A 144 6.58 9.15 5.82
C MET A 144 6.01 9.64 7.14
N ASP A 145 6.67 10.60 7.81
CA ASP A 145 6.16 11.21 9.05
C ASP A 145 4.76 11.81 8.85
N LEU A 146 4.53 12.50 7.73
CA LEU A 146 3.22 13.04 7.37
C LEU A 146 2.18 11.93 7.19
N VAL A 147 2.51 10.87 6.44
CA VAL A 147 1.60 9.72 6.22
C VAL A 147 1.26 9.05 7.54
N HIS A 148 2.26 8.82 8.40
CA HIS A 148 2.11 8.15 9.69
C HIS A 148 1.27 8.91 10.72
N ILE A 149 0.95 10.18 10.49
CA ILE A 149 -0.06 10.90 11.29
C ILE A 149 -1.43 10.18 11.21
N TRP A 150 -1.76 9.62 10.04
CA TRP A 150 -3.05 8.96 9.79
C TRP A 150 -2.93 7.46 9.55
N HIS A 151 -1.81 7.01 8.99
CA HIS A 151 -1.56 5.63 8.61
C HIS A 151 -0.25 5.11 9.19
N PRO A 152 -0.09 5.03 10.52
CA PRO A 152 1.14 4.58 11.17
C PRO A 152 1.54 3.15 10.78
N GLU A 153 0.62 2.38 10.22
CA GLU A 153 0.84 1.02 9.74
C GLU A 153 1.41 0.93 8.32
N TRP A 154 1.49 2.03 7.56
CA TRP A 154 2.04 1.98 6.20
C TRP A 154 3.57 1.92 6.22
N PRO A 155 4.22 0.81 5.83
CA PRO A 155 5.68 0.72 5.86
C PRO A 155 6.38 1.55 4.78
N TYR A 156 5.71 1.87 3.68
CA TYR A 156 6.32 2.45 2.48
C TYR A 156 5.44 3.56 1.87
N LEU A 157 6.04 4.49 1.12
CA LEU A 157 5.30 5.47 0.31
C LEU A 157 4.85 4.92 -1.05
N CYS A 158 5.55 3.93 -1.58
CA CYS A 158 5.38 3.43 -2.94
C CYS A 158 5.32 1.90 -2.92
N TYR A 159 4.30 1.32 -3.57
CA TYR A 159 4.08 -0.13 -3.63
C TYR A 159 4.04 -0.64 -5.08
N ASP A 160 5.10 -1.31 -5.52
CA ASP A 160 5.15 -2.04 -6.81
C ASP A 160 5.37 -3.55 -6.61
N GLU A 161 5.55 -4.28 -7.71
CA GLU A 161 5.95 -5.69 -7.72
C GLU A 161 7.32 -5.95 -7.07
N ASN A 162 8.12 -4.92 -6.81
CA ASN A 162 9.43 -5.00 -6.17
C ASN A 162 9.39 -4.57 -4.69
N THR A 163 8.21 -4.24 -4.14
CA THR A 163 8.05 -3.86 -2.74
C THR A 163 8.64 -4.96 -1.85
N PRO A 164 9.57 -4.63 -0.94
CA PRO A 164 10.20 -5.64 -0.11
C PRO A 164 9.18 -6.44 0.69
N LEU A 165 9.37 -7.74 0.71
CA LEU A 165 8.63 -8.64 1.58
C LEU A 165 9.41 -8.72 2.90
N ASP A 166 9.03 -7.91 3.89
CA ASP A 166 9.68 -7.89 5.21
C ASP A 166 9.09 -8.95 6.14
N TYR A 167 9.39 -10.21 5.87
CA TYR A 167 8.78 -11.36 6.55
C TYR A 167 9.19 -11.54 8.03
N VAL A 168 10.12 -10.74 8.56
CA VAL A 168 10.68 -10.98 9.90
C VAL A 168 10.42 -9.82 10.86
N ASN A 169 10.31 -8.59 10.37
CA ASN A 169 9.99 -7.48 11.26
C ASN A 169 8.50 -7.35 11.56
N THR A 170 7.62 -7.80 10.66
CA THR A 170 6.18 -7.50 10.77
C THR A 170 5.31 -8.71 11.12
N THR A 171 5.81 -9.94 10.97
CA THR A 171 5.01 -11.17 11.09
C THR A 171 4.58 -11.50 12.52
N PHE A 172 5.21 -10.91 13.54
CA PHE A 172 4.93 -11.22 14.96
C PHE A 172 4.87 -9.95 15.80
N SER A 173 4.02 -9.96 16.83
CA SER A 173 3.88 -8.82 17.76
C SER A 173 5.15 -8.58 18.57
N SER A 174 5.98 -9.60 18.74
CA SER A 174 7.30 -9.49 19.37
C SER A 174 8.21 -10.65 18.98
N LYS A 175 9.47 -10.34 18.63
CA LYS A 175 10.51 -11.35 18.42
C LYS A 175 10.83 -12.14 19.69
N ALA A 176 10.54 -11.59 20.87
CA ALA A 176 10.74 -12.30 22.14
C ALA A 176 9.78 -13.48 22.35
N GLN A 177 8.75 -13.60 21.51
CA GLN A 177 7.75 -14.69 21.57
C GLN A 177 8.10 -15.85 20.63
N ILE A 178 9.15 -15.71 19.81
CA ILE A 178 9.75 -16.82 19.07
C ILE A 178 10.57 -17.64 20.08
N TYR A 179 10.09 -18.84 20.41
CA TYR A 179 10.74 -19.73 21.36
C TYR A 179 12.08 -20.25 20.80
N THR A 180 12.09 -20.66 19.53
CA THR A 180 13.29 -21.05 18.80
C THR A 180 13.05 -21.03 17.29
N VAL A 181 14.13 -20.88 16.53
CA VAL A 181 14.17 -21.12 15.08
C VAL A 181 14.83 -22.49 14.87
N ILE A 182 14.12 -23.42 14.24
CA ILE A 182 14.59 -24.81 14.09
C ILE A 182 15.42 -24.94 12.83
N ASN A 183 14.83 -24.52 11.71
CA ASN A 183 15.39 -24.68 10.37
C ASN A 183 15.15 -23.40 9.60
N ALA A 184 16.19 -22.87 8.98
CA ALA A 184 16.07 -21.78 8.01
C ALA A 184 16.12 -22.36 6.58
N TYR A 185 16.13 -21.49 5.57
CA TYR A 185 16.25 -21.94 4.20
C TYR A 185 17.63 -22.59 3.95
N SER A 186 17.63 -23.78 3.36
CA SER A 186 18.78 -24.41 2.71
C SER A 186 18.29 -25.26 1.55
N ASN A 187 18.83 -25.01 0.36
CA ASN A 187 18.66 -25.86 -0.81
C ASN A 187 19.70 -26.99 -0.88
N THR A 188 20.46 -27.22 0.21
CA THR A 188 21.46 -28.29 0.29
C THR A 188 21.34 -29.07 1.61
N THR A 189 21.95 -30.25 1.66
CA THR A 189 22.10 -31.01 2.91
C THR A 189 23.31 -30.55 3.73
N ASP A 190 24.15 -29.65 3.22
CA ASP A 190 25.32 -29.10 3.92
C ASP A 190 24.91 -27.87 4.73
N CYS A 191 24.10 -28.12 5.76
CA CYS A 191 23.54 -27.11 6.64
C CYS A 191 23.35 -27.69 8.05
N PRO A 192 23.14 -26.86 9.09
CA PRO A 192 23.05 -27.32 10.48
C PRO A 192 22.00 -28.41 10.74
N TRP A 193 20.92 -28.47 9.94
CA TRP A 193 19.88 -29.48 10.04
C TRP A 193 20.09 -30.69 9.12
N SER A 194 21.12 -30.71 8.27
CA SER A 194 21.54 -31.87 7.46
C SER A 194 20.52 -32.39 6.42
N TYR A 195 19.52 -31.57 6.04
CA TYR A 195 18.57 -31.88 4.96
C TYR A 195 18.16 -30.62 4.19
N VAL A 196 17.63 -30.79 2.98
CA VAL A 196 17.10 -29.67 2.18
C VAL A 196 15.83 -29.16 2.83
N HIS A 197 15.80 -27.87 3.16
CA HIS A 197 14.68 -27.19 3.79
C HIS A 197 14.41 -25.87 3.06
N GLU A 198 13.36 -25.82 2.26
CA GLU A 198 13.06 -24.64 1.41
C GLU A 198 12.06 -23.67 2.07
N ARG A 199 12.03 -23.65 3.41
CA ARG A 199 11.11 -22.85 4.23
C ARG A 199 11.84 -22.21 5.40
N PHE A 200 11.10 -21.60 6.31
CA PHE A 200 11.62 -21.03 7.54
C PHE A 200 10.72 -21.41 8.72
N ASP A 201 11.24 -22.25 9.62
CA ASP A 201 10.48 -22.86 10.72
C ASP A 201 10.84 -22.20 12.06
N PHE A 202 9.81 -21.83 12.81
CA PHE A 202 9.93 -21.32 14.17
C PHE A 202 8.84 -21.91 15.07
N PHE A 203 9.14 -21.99 16.36
CA PHE A 203 8.14 -22.32 17.40
C PHE A 203 7.71 -21.07 18.14
N PHE A 204 6.43 -21.02 18.52
CA PHE A 204 5.85 -19.95 19.31
C PHE A 204 5.45 -20.41 20.70
N THR A 205 5.27 -19.43 21.58
CA THR A 205 4.45 -19.58 22.77
C THR A 205 2.95 -19.62 22.41
N LEU A 206 2.14 -20.31 23.21
CA LEU A 206 0.67 -20.41 23.04
C LEU A 206 -0.01 -19.04 22.92
N ASN A 207 -1.07 -18.94 22.11
CA ASN A 207 -1.85 -17.72 21.86
C ASN A 207 -1.08 -16.55 21.25
N GLN A 208 -0.02 -16.84 20.50
CA GLN A 208 0.75 -15.83 19.81
C GLN A 208 -0.02 -15.29 18.60
N ARG A 209 -0.24 -13.98 18.55
CA ARG A 209 -0.73 -13.33 17.34
C ARG A 209 0.34 -13.34 16.26
N PHE A 210 -0.05 -13.76 15.06
CA PHE A 210 0.78 -13.66 13.86
C PHE A 210 0.11 -12.78 12.82
N TYR A 211 0.96 -12.18 12.01
CA TYR A 211 0.63 -11.10 11.10
C TYR A 211 1.07 -11.47 9.70
N SER A 212 0.48 -10.84 8.69
CA SER A 212 0.88 -11.09 7.33
C SER A 212 2.31 -10.58 7.09
N ALA A 213 3.16 -11.47 6.63
CA ALA A 213 4.51 -11.28 6.17
C ALA A 213 4.58 -10.75 4.71
N ALA A 214 3.45 -10.66 4.02
CA ALA A 214 3.33 -10.12 2.67
C ALA A 214 1.94 -9.48 2.46
N PRO A 215 1.82 -8.39 1.69
CA PRO A 215 0.51 -7.98 1.21
C PRO A 215 0.02 -8.94 0.13
N GLY A 216 -1.29 -9.01 -0.12
CA GLY A 216 -1.83 -9.81 -1.20
C GLY A 216 -3.25 -10.31 -0.95
N GLN A 217 -3.78 -11.04 -1.93
CA GLN A 217 -5.08 -11.69 -1.81
C GLN A 217 -4.92 -13.06 -1.16
N VAL A 218 -5.74 -13.35 -0.14
CA VAL A 218 -5.86 -14.67 0.46
C VAL A 218 -6.45 -15.63 -0.57
N LYS A 219 -5.64 -16.54 -1.10
CA LYS A 219 -6.06 -17.49 -2.14
C LYS A 219 -6.70 -18.74 -1.57
N ALA A 220 -6.20 -19.21 -0.44
CA ALA A 220 -6.66 -20.45 0.15
C ALA A 220 -6.41 -20.45 1.66
N ILE A 221 -7.37 -21.00 2.40
CA ILE A 221 -7.25 -21.36 3.82
C ILE A 221 -7.84 -22.75 3.99
N TYR A 222 -6.99 -23.74 4.26
CA TYR A 222 -7.46 -25.13 4.34
C TYR A 222 -6.65 -25.98 5.32
N VAL A 223 -7.26 -27.09 5.73
CA VAL A 223 -6.61 -28.11 6.54
C VAL A 223 -5.85 -29.10 5.66
N ILE A 224 -4.58 -29.30 5.95
CA ILE A 224 -3.76 -30.38 5.39
C ILE A 224 -3.97 -31.62 6.27
N ASP A 225 -4.28 -32.77 5.66
CA ASP A 225 -4.22 -34.11 6.30
C ASP A 225 -3.10 -34.93 5.65
N ARG A 226 -2.04 -35.21 6.40
CA ARG A 226 -0.87 -36.00 6.00
C ARG A 226 -1.03 -37.50 6.27
N GLY A 227 -2.19 -37.93 6.75
CA GLY A 227 -2.58 -39.34 6.94
C GLY A 227 -2.29 -39.91 8.33
N SER A 228 -1.03 -39.89 8.80
CA SER A 228 -0.66 -40.49 10.09
C SER A 228 0.54 -39.81 10.76
N GLY A 229 0.66 -39.98 12.08
CA GLY A 229 1.76 -39.45 12.90
C GLY A 229 1.38 -38.18 13.66
N LEU A 230 2.26 -37.76 14.57
CA LEU A 230 2.00 -36.62 15.45
C LEU A 230 1.88 -35.29 14.71
N ASN A 231 2.36 -35.15 13.48
CA ASN A 231 2.16 -33.94 12.67
C ASN A 231 1.19 -34.21 11.51
N ARG A 232 0.13 -34.98 11.77
CA ARG A 232 -0.83 -35.40 10.74
C ARG A 232 -1.53 -34.20 10.14
N TYR A 233 -1.94 -33.24 10.96
CA TYR A 233 -2.75 -32.14 10.51
C TYR A 233 -2.02 -30.80 10.63
N ALA A 234 -2.29 -29.89 9.69
CA ALA A 234 -1.83 -28.51 9.72
C ALA A 234 -2.88 -27.58 9.10
N VAL A 235 -2.84 -26.29 9.41
CA VAL A 235 -3.60 -25.26 8.68
C VAL A 235 -2.65 -24.58 7.69
N ASN A 236 -3.04 -24.50 6.43
CA ASN A 236 -2.32 -23.76 5.40
C ASN A 236 -3.06 -22.48 5.04
N ILE A 237 -2.34 -21.37 4.98
CA ILE A 237 -2.82 -20.08 4.48
C ILE A 237 -1.92 -19.69 3.31
N THR A 238 -2.50 -19.41 2.16
CA THR A 238 -1.77 -18.92 0.98
C THR A 238 -2.20 -17.49 0.66
N ILE A 239 -1.24 -16.56 0.66
CA ILE A 239 -1.44 -15.17 0.29
C ILE A 239 -0.69 -14.91 -1.02
N GLN A 240 -1.41 -14.53 -2.06
CA GLN A 240 -0.82 -14.23 -3.37
C GLN A 240 -0.50 -12.74 -3.47
N PHE A 241 0.79 -12.42 -3.58
CA PHE A 241 1.28 -11.06 -3.73
C PHE A 241 1.13 -10.55 -5.17
N ASN A 242 1.49 -11.36 -6.17
CA ASN A 242 1.32 -11.07 -7.59
C ASN A 242 1.12 -12.37 -8.40
N SER A 243 1.16 -12.35 -9.74
CA SER A 243 0.93 -13.57 -10.55
C SER A 243 1.97 -14.68 -10.37
N GLU A 244 3.13 -14.37 -9.78
CA GLU A 244 4.28 -15.28 -9.69
C GLU A 244 4.70 -15.58 -8.24
N ILE A 245 4.37 -14.70 -7.30
CA ILE A 245 4.86 -14.72 -5.92
C ILE A 245 3.70 -14.90 -4.94
N GLN A 246 3.84 -15.89 -4.06
CA GLN A 246 2.94 -16.14 -2.94
C GLN A 246 3.71 -16.33 -1.63
N CYS A 247 3.05 -16.07 -0.52
CA CYS A 247 3.50 -16.35 0.84
C CYS A 247 2.62 -17.44 1.44
N GLU A 248 3.23 -18.49 1.99
CA GLU A 248 2.54 -19.60 2.62
C GLU A 248 2.81 -19.64 4.13
N TYR A 249 1.77 -19.85 4.92
CA TYR A 249 1.84 -20.09 6.36
C TYR A 249 1.33 -21.50 6.61
N ILE A 250 2.22 -22.36 7.09
CA ILE A 250 1.88 -23.72 7.50
C ILE A 250 1.92 -23.76 9.02
N LEU A 251 0.73 -23.76 9.63
CA LEU A 251 0.57 -23.80 11.08
C LEU A 251 0.54 -25.25 11.53
N GLU A 252 1.66 -25.72 12.06
CA GLU A 252 1.84 -27.09 12.55
C GLU A 252 1.70 -27.13 14.08
N LEU A 253 0.64 -27.79 14.57
CA LEU A 253 0.40 -27.94 16.02
C LEU A 253 1.07 -29.18 16.61
N TYR A 254 1.67 -30.03 15.77
CA TYR A 254 2.21 -31.33 16.17
C TYR A 254 1.17 -32.18 16.93
N THR A 255 -0.05 -32.24 16.37
CA THR A 255 -1.16 -33.08 16.83
C THR A 255 -1.69 -34.01 15.72
N ASP A 256 -2.21 -35.16 16.13
CA ASP A 256 -3.04 -36.06 15.30
C ASP A 256 -4.55 -35.91 15.57
N ASN A 257 -4.92 -34.98 16.47
CA ASN A 257 -6.30 -34.70 16.83
C ASN A 257 -6.88 -33.59 15.95
N LEU A 258 -7.89 -33.92 15.14
CA LEU A 258 -8.57 -32.98 14.28
C LEU A 258 -9.21 -31.80 15.05
N SER A 259 -9.63 -32.01 16.30
CA SER A 259 -10.26 -30.95 17.12
C SER A 259 -9.32 -29.79 17.42
N ASP A 260 -8.02 -30.05 17.60
CA ASP A 260 -7.03 -29.01 17.87
C ASP A 260 -6.84 -28.14 16.62
N ILE A 261 -6.94 -28.75 15.44
CA ILE A 261 -6.76 -28.09 14.15
C ILE A 261 -7.98 -27.27 13.77
N MET A 262 -9.19 -27.78 14.06
CA MET A 262 -10.41 -26.99 13.94
C MET A 262 -10.37 -25.79 14.90
N THR A 263 -9.75 -25.95 16.07
CA THR A 263 -9.52 -24.84 17.00
C THR A 263 -8.57 -23.81 16.41
N GLN A 264 -7.43 -24.22 15.85
CA GLN A 264 -6.51 -23.31 15.15
C GLN A 264 -7.16 -22.61 13.96
N LEU A 265 -7.96 -23.34 13.16
CA LEU A 265 -8.68 -22.77 12.04
C LEU A 265 -9.67 -21.68 12.50
N SER A 266 -10.35 -21.89 13.63
CA SER A 266 -11.26 -20.88 14.20
C SER A 266 -10.55 -19.61 14.73
N LYS A 267 -9.22 -19.67 14.90
CA LYS A 267 -8.38 -18.54 15.31
C LYS A 267 -7.78 -17.76 14.12
N ILE A 268 -8.16 -18.08 12.89
CA ILE A 268 -7.80 -17.30 11.69
C ILE A 268 -8.81 -16.17 11.51
N TYR A 269 -8.31 -14.95 11.32
CA TYR A 269 -9.15 -13.74 11.28
C TYR A 269 -9.54 -13.32 9.86
N ILE A 270 -8.86 -13.89 8.88
CA ILE A 270 -9.00 -13.55 7.46
C ILE A 270 -9.76 -14.64 6.73
N THR A 271 -10.31 -14.31 5.57
CA THR A 271 -11.11 -15.21 4.74
C THR A 271 -10.57 -15.32 3.31
N GLU A 272 -10.89 -16.41 2.61
CA GLU A 272 -10.52 -16.56 1.20
C GLU A 272 -11.14 -15.44 0.35
N GLY A 273 -10.34 -14.87 -0.55
CA GLY A 273 -10.71 -13.73 -1.40
C GLY A 273 -10.42 -12.35 -0.78
N GLU A 274 -10.22 -12.29 0.54
CA GLU A 274 -9.86 -11.06 1.26
C GLU A 274 -8.47 -10.57 0.86
N TRP A 275 -8.27 -9.25 0.88
CA TRP A 275 -6.95 -8.64 0.71
C TRP A 275 -6.37 -8.29 2.07
N VAL A 276 -5.11 -8.64 2.28
CA VAL A 276 -4.39 -8.38 3.52
C VAL A 276 -3.10 -7.62 3.24
N MET A 277 -2.63 -6.89 4.24
CA MET A 277 -1.42 -6.06 4.15
C MET A 277 -0.30 -6.60 5.01
N LEU A 278 0.94 -6.25 4.63
CA LEU A 278 2.11 -6.48 5.49
C LEU A 278 1.84 -5.93 6.90
N GLY A 279 2.02 -6.76 7.92
CA GLY A 279 1.81 -6.41 9.32
C GLY A 279 0.34 -6.39 9.77
N TRP A 280 -0.63 -6.84 8.96
CA TRP A 280 -2.00 -7.06 9.44
C TRP A 280 -2.10 -8.34 10.26
N GLY A 281 -2.80 -8.33 11.39
CA GLY A 281 -3.01 -9.53 12.20
C GLY A 281 -3.92 -10.51 11.47
N ILE A 282 -3.42 -11.70 11.16
CA ILE A 282 -4.16 -12.69 10.36
C ILE A 282 -4.64 -13.89 11.19
N GLY A 283 -4.15 -14.05 12.42
CA GLY A 283 -4.70 -15.02 13.37
C GLY A 283 -3.89 -15.12 14.66
N ASP A 284 -4.33 -16.00 15.56
CA ASP A 284 -3.56 -16.41 16.74
C ASP A 284 -3.20 -17.89 16.68
N PHE A 285 -2.01 -18.23 17.17
CA PHE A 285 -1.55 -19.61 17.30
C PHE A 285 -2.28 -20.32 18.45
N HIS A 286 -2.71 -21.56 18.22
CA HIS A 286 -3.44 -22.38 19.19
C HIS A 286 -2.54 -22.87 20.31
#